data_AF-A0A950TA43-F1
#
_entry.id   AF-A0A950TA43-F1
#
_cell.length_a   1.000
_cell.length_b   1.000
_cell.length_c   1.000
_cell.angle_alpha   90.00
_cell.angle_beta   90.00
_cell.angle_gamma   90.00
#
_symmetry.space_group_name_H-M   'P 1'
#
loop_
_entity.id
_entity.type
_entity.pdbx_description
1 polymer ?
#
loop_
_entity_poly.entity_id
_entity_poly.type
_entity_poly.pdbx_seq_one_letter_code
_entity_poly.pdbx_strand_id
1 'polypeptide(L)'
;MQTIFSFSNMFVLPFWFLMIFLPYWRWTKWLMRVRWMIALLALLYAVLAISQLSVLGPALMHPQLSGIAALLSTSAGATIGWVHFLAFDLFVGRWIYFDSHERGITA
;
A
#
# COMPACT_ATOMS: atom_id res chain seq x y z
N MET A 1 3.36 -16.61 -0.13
CA MET A 1 2.98 -15.44 -0.96
C MET A 1 1.47 -15.22 -0.97
N GLN A 2 0.65 -16.21 -1.37
CA GLN A 2 -0.81 -16.05 -1.41
C GLN A 2 -1.43 -15.57 -0.10
N THR A 3 -1.05 -16.13 1.05
CA THR A 3 -1.55 -15.68 2.36
C THR A 3 -1.23 -14.21 2.64
N ILE A 4 -0.01 -13.77 2.33
CA ILE A 4 0.44 -12.39 2.53
C ILE A 4 -0.32 -11.44 1.60
N PHE A 5 -0.50 -11.83 0.34
CA PHE A 5 -1.27 -11.09 -0.65
C PHE A 5 -2.74 -10.92 -0.23
N SER A 6 -3.40 -12.01 0.18
CA SER A 6 -4.79 -11.96 0.64
C SER A 6 -4.93 -11.12 1.91
N PHE A 7 -3.99 -11.25 2.85
CA PHE A 7 -4.00 -10.48 4.08
C PHE A 7 -3.78 -8.98 3.83
N SER A 8 -2.80 -8.61 3.00
CA SER A 8 -2.53 -7.20 2.68
C SER A 8 -3.72 -6.54 1.97
N ASN A 9 -4.38 -7.27 1.07
CA ASN A 9 -5.61 -6.81 0.44
C ASN A 9 -6.75 -6.60 1.47
N MET A 10 -7.02 -7.61 2.30
CA MET A 10 -8.07 -7.51 3.32
C MET A 10 -7.79 -6.41 4.34
N PHE A 11 -6.51 -6.15 4.66
CA PHE A 11 -6.10 -5.13 5.60
C PHE A 11 -6.49 -3.72 5.13
N VAL A 12 -6.35 -3.39 3.84
CA VAL A 12 -6.66 -2.03 3.35
C VAL A 12 -8.15 -1.73 3.21
N LEU A 13 -8.99 -2.76 3.01
CA LEU A 13 -10.42 -2.60 2.68
C LEU A 13 -11.21 -1.81 3.72
N PRO A 14 -11.08 -2.05 5.05
CA PRO A 14 -11.80 -1.27 6.05
C PRO A 14 -11.48 0.22 5.99
N PHE A 15 -10.23 0.59 5.68
CA PHE A 15 -9.83 1.99 5.60
C PHE A 15 -10.48 2.68 4.40
N TRP A 16 -10.47 2.05 3.23
CA TRP A 16 -11.19 2.54 2.05
C TRP A 16 -12.69 2.64 2.29
N PHE A 17 -13.29 1.59 2.87
CA PHE A 17 -14.71 1.59 3.20
C PHE A 17 -15.09 2.77 4.11
N LEU A 18 -14.31 3.01 5.17
CA LEU A 18 -14.56 4.12 6.10
C LEU A 18 -14.38 5.48 5.44
N MET A 19 -13.34 5.66 4.60
CA MET A 19 -13.11 6.92 3.90
C MET A 19 -14.22 7.24 2.89
N ILE A 20 -14.77 6.24 2.20
CA ILE A 20 -15.80 6.43 1.16
C ILE A 20 -17.19 6.60 1.78
N PHE A 21 -17.62 5.68 2.65
CA PHE A 21 -19.00 5.63 3.12
C PHE A 21 -19.24 6.41 4.42
N LEU A 22 -18.20 6.63 5.22
CA LEU A 22 -18.29 7.25 6.55
C LEU A 22 -17.23 8.36 6.73
N PRO A 23 -17.05 9.30 5.77
CA PRO A 23 -15.93 10.24 5.77
C PRO A 23 -15.92 11.16 7.00
N TYR A 24 -17.09 11.61 7.48
CA TYR A 24 -17.19 12.56 8.59
C TYR A 24 -17.27 11.91 9.97
N TRP A 25 -17.29 10.58 10.05
CA TRP A 25 -17.41 9.86 11.30
C TRP A 25 -16.20 10.10 12.21
N ARG A 26 -16.44 10.29 13.51
CA ARG A 26 -15.38 10.59 14.49
C ARG A 26 -14.29 9.53 14.50
N TRP A 27 -14.67 8.26 14.33
CA TRP A 27 -13.75 7.14 14.28
C TRP A 27 -12.95 7.09 12.97
N THR A 28 -13.57 7.37 11.82
CA THR A 28 -12.84 7.49 10.54
C THR A 28 -11.74 8.55 10.64
N LYS A 29 -12.07 9.75 11.13
CA LYS A 29 -11.10 10.83 11.33
C LYS A 29 -9.96 10.44 12.28
N TRP A 30 -10.29 9.79 13.39
CA TRP A 30 -9.30 9.31 14.35
C TRP A 30 -8.39 8.24 13.74
N LEU A 31 -8.96 7.25 13.08
CA LEU A 31 -8.23 6.15 12.45
C LEU A 31 -7.31 6.66 11.33
N MET A 32 -7.80 7.57 10.48
CA MET A 32 -6.98 8.22 9.46
C MET A 32 -5.89 9.10 10.06
N ARG A 33 -6.07 9.66 11.25
CA ARG A 33 -5.02 10.49 11.88
C ARG A 33 -3.82 9.64 12.31
N VAL A 34 -4.05 8.40 12.74
CA VAL A 34 -3.00 7.43 13.05
C VAL A 34 -2.15 7.19 11.79
N ARG A 35 -0.83 7.03 11.92
CA ARG A 35 0.07 6.75 10.78
C ARG A 35 0.54 5.28 10.74
N TRP A 36 0.19 4.51 11.78
CA TRP A 36 0.64 3.14 11.98
C TRP A 36 0.18 2.18 10.87
N MET A 37 -0.99 2.38 10.27
CA MET A 37 -1.48 1.50 9.20
C MET A 37 -0.62 1.58 7.93
N ILE A 38 -0.19 2.80 7.56
CA ILE A 38 0.73 3.00 6.44
C ILE A 38 2.12 2.47 6.80
N ALA A 39 2.59 2.77 8.01
CA ALA A 39 3.89 2.28 8.49
C ALA A 39 3.96 0.74 8.51
N LEU A 40 2.87 0.05 8.86
CA LEU A 40 2.81 -1.41 8.86
C LEU A 40 2.92 -1.99 7.45
N LEU A 41 2.22 -1.43 6.46
CA LEU A 41 2.33 -1.85 5.06
C LEU A 41 3.71 -1.53 4.48
N ALA A 42 4.25 -0.35 4.79
CA ALA A 42 5.61 0.03 4.38
C ALA A 42 6.68 -0.89 4.98
N LEU A 43 6.52 -1.27 6.25
CA LEU A 43 7.40 -2.23 6.92
C LEU A 43 7.27 -3.62 6.29
N LEU A 44 6.06 -4.09 6.01
CA LEU A 44 5.84 -5.36 5.32
C LEU A 44 6.51 -5.36 3.94
N TYR A 45 6.33 -4.28 3.17
CA TYR A 45 7.04 -4.10 1.89
C TYR A 45 8.55 -4.17 2.07
N ALA A 46 9.12 -3.42 3.03
CA ALA A 46 10.56 -3.39 3.27
C ALA A 46 11.10 -4.78 3.64
N VAL A 47 10.43 -5.50 4.55
CA VAL A 47 10.82 -6.87 4.94
C VAL A 47 10.82 -7.80 3.74
N LEU A 48 9.75 -7.78 2.92
CA LEU A 48 9.66 -8.66 1.76
C LEU A 48 10.70 -8.30 0.68
N ALA A 49 10.89 -7.01 0.40
CA ALA A 49 11.87 -6.53 -0.57
C ALA A 49 13.31 -6.87 -0.14
N ILE A 50 13.65 -6.66 1.13
CA ILE A 50 14.97 -7.00 1.68
C ILE A 50 15.18 -8.51 1.65
N SER A 51 14.15 -9.33 1.96
CA SER A 51 14.26 -10.79 1.90
C SER A 51 14.54 -11.33 0.50
N GLN A 52 14.22 -10.57 -0.55
CA GLN A 52 14.41 -10.93 -1.96
C GLN A 52 15.46 -10.03 -2.64
N LEU A 53 16.31 -9.36 -1.88
CA LEU A 53 17.23 -8.34 -2.40
C LEU A 53 18.23 -8.91 -3.42
N SER A 54 18.65 -10.17 -3.28
CA SER A 54 19.54 -10.83 -4.23
C SER A 54 18.93 -11.00 -5.62
N VAL A 55 17.60 -11.15 -5.69
CA VAL A 55 16.83 -11.32 -6.94
C VAL A 55 16.38 -9.97 -7.48
N LEU A 56 15.90 -9.08 -6.62
CA LEU A 56 15.39 -7.76 -7.00
C LEU A 56 16.52 -6.77 -7.33
N GLY A 57 17.60 -6.80 -6.56
CA GLY A 57 18.69 -5.81 -6.63
C GLY A 57 19.26 -5.61 -8.04
N PRO A 58 19.69 -6.67 -8.75
CA PRO A 58 20.23 -6.53 -10.10
C PRO A 58 19.25 -5.89 -11.09
N ALA A 59 17.97 -6.29 -11.03
CA ALA A 59 16.94 -5.75 -11.91
C ALA A 59 16.55 -4.31 -11.57
N LEU A 60 16.66 -3.90 -10.29
CA LEU A 60 16.36 -2.53 -9.85
C LEU A 60 17.51 -1.56 -10.12
N MET A 61 18.77 -2.01 -10.11
CA MET A 61 19.94 -1.18 -10.41
C MET A 61 20.07 -0.89 -11.92
N HIS A 62 19.63 -1.83 -12.76
CA HIS A 62 19.59 -1.66 -14.22
C HIS A 62 18.20 -2.06 -14.75
N PRO A 63 17.19 -1.19 -14.56
CA PRO A 63 15.81 -1.51 -14.89
C PRO A 63 15.61 -1.67 -16.40
N GLN A 64 15.28 -2.89 -16.82
CA GLN A 64 14.85 -3.23 -18.16
C GLN A 64 13.42 -3.78 -18.11
N LEU A 65 12.59 -3.41 -19.09
CA LEU A 65 11.18 -3.82 -19.14
C LEU A 65 11.02 -5.34 -19.03
N SER A 66 11.83 -6.11 -19.76
CA SER A 66 11.81 -7.57 -19.74
C SER A 66 12.15 -8.14 -18.36
N GLY A 67 13.15 -7.58 -17.68
CA GLY A 67 13.57 -7.99 -16.34
C GLY A 67 12.51 -7.70 -15.29
N ILE A 68 11.92 -6.49 -15.33
CA ILE A 68 10.82 -6.11 -14.41
C ILE A 68 9.58 -6.97 -14.67
N ALA A 69 9.22 -7.21 -15.93
CA ALA A 69 8.09 -8.08 -16.28
C ALA A 69 8.30 -9.52 -15.78
N ALA A 70 9.51 -10.06 -15.93
CA ALA A 70 9.86 -11.38 -15.41
C ALA A 70 9.78 -11.45 -13.88
N LEU A 71 10.17 -10.38 -13.16
CA LEU A 71 10.02 -10.34 -11.70
C LEU A 71 8.55 -10.29 -11.29
N LEU A 72 7.76 -9.41 -11.92
CA LEU A 72 6.34 -9.25 -11.60
C LEU A 72 5.48 -10.46 -12.01
N SER A 73 5.95 -11.32 -12.91
CA SER A 73 5.26 -12.58 -13.23
C SER A 73 5.43 -13.65 -12.14
N THR A 74 6.41 -13.50 -11.25
CA THR A 74 6.57 -14.40 -10.09
C THR A 74 5.59 -14.06 -8.98
N SER A 75 5.15 -15.06 -8.23
CA SER A 75 4.26 -14.84 -7.07
C SER A 75 4.88 -13.93 -6.01
N ALA A 76 6.21 -13.99 -5.81
CA ALA A 76 6.94 -13.14 -4.88
C ALA A 76 7.01 -11.69 -5.37
N GLY A 77 7.46 -11.47 -6.62
CA GLY A 77 7.55 -10.12 -7.19
C GLY A 77 6.19 -9.44 -7.32
N ALA A 78 5.16 -10.17 -7.76
CA ALA A 78 3.78 -9.67 -7.77
C ALA A 78 3.30 -9.25 -6.36
N THR A 79 3.53 -10.09 -5.34
CA THR A 79 3.12 -9.77 -3.97
C THR A 79 3.87 -8.55 -3.42
N ILE A 80 5.17 -8.45 -3.67
CA ILE A 80 6.00 -7.32 -3.21
C ILE A 80 5.55 -6.02 -3.88
N GLY A 81 5.37 -6.04 -5.21
CA GLY A 81 4.84 -4.90 -5.96
C GLY A 81 3.44 -4.51 -5.50
N TRP A 82 2.57 -5.49 -5.23
CA TRP A 82 1.22 -5.22 -4.73
C TRP A 82 1.23 -4.54 -3.35
N VAL A 83 2.02 -5.03 -2.40
CA VAL A 83 2.14 -4.40 -1.07
C VAL A 83 2.71 -2.99 -1.18
N HIS A 84 3.65 -2.75 -2.12
CA HIS A 84 4.15 -1.41 -2.42
C HIS A 84 3.04 -0.46 -2.86
N PHE A 85 2.20 -0.89 -3.81
CA PHE A 85 1.05 -0.11 -4.27
C PHE A 85 0.06 0.15 -3.15
N LEU A 86 -0.31 -0.87 -2.36
CA LEU A 86 -1.22 -0.71 -1.23
C LEU A 86 -0.72 0.30 -0.18
N ALA A 87 0.59 0.28 0.11
CA ALA A 87 1.19 1.23 1.05
C ALA A 87 1.11 2.66 0.52
N PHE A 88 1.45 2.86 -0.76
CA PHE A 88 1.41 4.16 -1.41
C PHE A 88 -0.02 4.68 -1.57
N ASP A 89 -0.95 3.85 -2.03
CA ASP A 89 -2.35 4.21 -2.25
C ASP A 89 -3.03 4.62 -0.94
N LEU A 90 -2.78 3.90 0.16
CA LEU A 90 -3.34 4.26 1.45
C LEU A 90 -2.74 5.57 1.98
N PHE A 91 -1.45 5.81 1.72
CA PHE A 91 -0.79 7.08 2.05
C PHE A 91 -1.40 8.25 1.28
N VAL A 92 -1.53 8.13 -0.03
CA VAL A 92 -2.09 9.17 -0.90
C VAL A 92 -3.58 9.36 -0.61
N GLY A 93 -4.35 8.27 -0.47
CA GLY A 93 -5.78 8.32 -0.14
C GLY A 93 -6.04 9.03 1.19
N ARG A 94 -5.23 8.75 2.23
CA ARG A 94 -5.26 9.48 3.50
C ARG A 94 -4.95 10.97 3.32
N TRP A 95 -3.96 11.31 2.51
CA TRP A 95 -3.60 12.71 2.25
C TRP A 95 -4.76 13.45 1.56
N ILE A 96 -5.33 12.88 0.50
CA ILE A 96 -6.50 13.40 -0.20
C ILE A 96 -7.69 13.56 0.76
N TYR A 97 -7.93 12.57 1.62
CA TYR A 97 -8.99 12.62 2.62
C TYR A 97 -8.86 13.82 3.57
N PHE A 98 -7.66 14.14 4.04
CA PHE A 98 -7.47 15.31 4.90
C PHE A 98 -7.50 16.63 4.13
N ASP A 99 -6.91 16.69 2.93
CA ASP A 99 -6.95 17.89 2.08
C ASP A 99 -8.40 18.26 1.71
N SER A 100 -9.25 17.27 1.39
CA SER A 100 -10.67 17.52 1.11
C SER A 100 -11.41 18.07 2.33
N HIS A 101 -11.14 17.54 3.52
CA HIS A 101 -11.73 18.02 4.77
C HIS A 101 -11.30 19.45 5.12
N GLU A 102 -10.03 19.81 4.90
CA GLU A 102 -9.53 21.17 5.14
C GLU A 102 -10.15 22.18 4.17
N ARG A 103 -10.45 21.77 2.94
CA ARG A 103 -11.06 22.62 1.90
C ARG A 103 -12.58 22.63 1.94
N GLY A 104 -13.21 21.84 2.81
CA GLY A 104 -14.66 21.67 2.83
C GLY A 104 -15.22 21.03 1.55
N ILE A 105 -14.39 20.32 0.79
CA ILE A 105 -14.80 19.60 -0.42
C ILE A 105 -15.38 18.27 0.02
N THR A 106 -16.66 18.07 -0.28
CA THR A 106 -17.37 16.82 -0.04
C THR A 106 -17.21 15.91 -1.26
N ALA A 107 -16.99 14.61 -1.02
CA ALA A 107 -17.02 13.61 -2.08
C ALA A 107 -18.46 13.41 -2.60
#